data_AF-A0A958K1P4-F1
#
_entry.id   AF-A0A958K1P4-F1
#
_cell.length_a   1.000
_cell.length_b   1.000
_cell.length_c   1.000
_cell.angle_alpha   90.00
_cell.angle_beta   90.00
_cell.angle_gamma   90.00
#
_symmetry.space_group_name_H-M   'P 1'
#
loop_
_entity.id
_entity.type
_entity.pdbx_description
1 polymer ?
#
loop_
_entity_poly.entity_id
_entity_poly.type
_entity_poly.pdbx_seq_one_letter_code
_entity_poly.pdbx_strand_id
1 'polypeptide(L)'
;MNDVQKKYSHIYVEEAVWDAADTLRLQSLFTHAHFIQINSYKEIFNRSKQDWREQKRSQKLILANREHSFLYPCSDIAPDFQHKNFYYTTPAINCLYDCSYCYLQGLYSSAYAVCFLNHQDFFISVKKTLDSLGSLYLCISYDTDLLAFETIIPYCRLWIEFARQNPQLTIEVRTKSGNFSAIQDLVPCPNVILAWTLSPPSIQKCYEPLTPSLAARIKAVNKALDVGWNVRLCFDPMIWTPNLGNPYPEFLKEIQTQIEFARLYDLYFGVFRMNEDQLRNIQKQRSDTDILYQAFTKENKVVSYSKATNQQLRASV
;
A
#
# COMPACT_ATOMS: atom_id res chain seq x y z
N MET A 1 -24.32 5.18 6.45
CA MET A 1 -23.48 4.01 6.80
C MET A 1 -22.37 3.92 5.78
N ASN A 2 -21.11 4.02 6.20
CA ASN A 2 -19.97 3.95 5.29
C ASN A 2 -19.84 2.54 4.71
N ASP A 3 -19.55 2.41 3.42
CA ASP A 3 -19.36 1.10 2.75
C ASP A 3 -18.31 0.21 3.45
N VAL A 4 -17.33 0.83 4.12
CA VAL A 4 -16.31 0.13 4.93
C VAL A 4 -16.95 -0.66 6.08
N GLN A 5 -17.99 -0.14 6.74
CA GLN A 5 -18.64 -0.80 7.88
C GLN A 5 -19.37 -2.08 7.50
N LYS A 6 -19.85 -2.16 6.25
CA LYS A 6 -20.51 -3.37 5.71
C LYS A 6 -19.51 -4.38 5.13
N LYS A 7 -18.24 -3.99 4.94
CA LYS A 7 -17.23 -4.83 4.29
C LYS A 7 -16.85 -6.05 5.11
N TYR A 8 -16.85 -5.94 6.44
CA TYR A 8 -16.42 -7.00 7.34
C TYR A 8 -17.59 -7.59 8.12
N SER A 9 -18.03 -8.79 7.72
CA SER A 9 -19.01 -9.56 8.50
C SER A 9 -18.40 -10.20 9.77
N HIS A 10 -17.08 -10.42 9.78
CA HIS A 10 -16.37 -11.10 10.85
C HIS A 10 -15.03 -10.40 11.08
N ILE A 11 -14.70 -10.19 12.35
CA ILE A 11 -13.46 -9.59 12.82
C ILE A 11 -12.86 -10.52 13.86
N TYR A 12 -11.69 -11.07 13.57
CA TYR A 12 -10.96 -11.90 14.53
C TYR A 12 -10.06 -11.00 15.38
N VAL A 13 -9.96 -11.26 16.68
CA VAL A 13 -9.24 -10.39 17.61
C VAL A 13 -8.40 -11.25 18.55
N GLU A 14 -7.10 -11.00 18.61
CA GLU A 14 -6.24 -11.66 19.60
C GLU A 14 -6.68 -11.29 21.02
N GLU A 15 -6.65 -12.25 21.94
CA GLU A 15 -7.05 -12.03 23.35
C GLU A 15 -6.31 -10.83 23.97
N ALA A 16 -5.02 -10.71 23.66
CA ALA A 16 -4.15 -9.64 24.16
C ALA A 16 -4.59 -8.22 23.75
N VAL A 17 -5.44 -8.08 22.73
CA VAL A 17 -5.95 -6.80 22.25
C VAL A 17 -7.48 -6.71 22.28
N TRP A 18 -8.16 -7.64 22.97
CA TRP A 18 -9.62 -7.65 23.06
C TRP A 18 -10.17 -6.34 23.67
N ASP A 19 -9.55 -5.88 24.74
CA ASP A 19 -9.95 -4.66 25.47
C ASP A 19 -9.15 -3.42 25.04
N ALA A 20 -8.36 -3.50 23.96
CA ALA A 20 -7.62 -2.34 23.45
C ALA A 20 -8.59 -1.25 22.97
N ALA A 21 -8.22 0.02 23.16
CA ALA A 21 -9.05 1.17 22.79
C ALA A 21 -9.52 1.14 21.33
N ASP A 22 -8.63 0.73 20.41
CA ASP A 22 -8.98 0.55 19.01
C ASP A 22 -9.99 -0.58 18.79
N THR A 23 -9.85 -1.72 19.48
CA THR A 23 -10.82 -2.81 19.39
C THR A 23 -12.20 -2.39 19.88
N LEU A 24 -12.28 -1.75 21.04
CA LEU A 24 -13.55 -1.24 21.59
C LEU A 24 -14.19 -0.20 20.65
N ARG A 25 -13.38 0.69 20.08
CA ARG A 25 -13.85 1.64 19.06
C ARG A 25 -14.39 0.90 17.84
N LEU A 26 -13.69 -0.12 17.35
CA LEU A 26 -14.14 -0.90 16.19
C LEU A 26 -15.42 -1.70 16.47
N GLN A 27 -15.60 -2.25 17.68
CA GLN A 27 -16.86 -2.89 18.09
C GLN A 27 -18.04 -1.92 18.01
N SER A 28 -17.83 -0.65 18.37
CA SER A 28 -18.86 0.40 18.24
C SER A 28 -19.14 0.81 16.79
N LEU A 29 -18.13 0.73 15.90
CA LEU A 29 -18.23 1.12 14.50
C LEU A 29 -18.78 0.01 13.59
N PHE A 30 -18.45 -1.25 13.88
CA PHE A 30 -18.80 -2.43 13.11
C PHE A 30 -19.94 -3.21 13.79
N THR A 31 -21.09 -2.55 14.00
CA THR A 31 -22.23 -3.07 14.77
C THR A 31 -22.87 -4.35 14.21
N HIS A 32 -22.57 -4.70 12.96
CA HIS A 32 -23.06 -5.92 12.30
C HIS A 32 -22.00 -7.03 12.19
N ALA A 33 -20.76 -6.75 12.58
CA ALA A 33 -19.68 -7.73 12.50
C ALA A 33 -19.70 -8.65 13.71
N HIS A 34 -19.43 -9.94 13.48
CA HIS A 34 -19.15 -10.88 14.56
C HIS A 34 -17.69 -10.76 14.98
N PHE A 35 -17.47 -10.38 16.24
CA PHE A 35 -16.15 -10.36 16.85
C PHE A 35 -15.83 -11.73 17.44
N ILE A 36 -14.70 -12.30 17.04
CA ILE A 36 -14.28 -13.65 17.44
C ILE A 36 -12.91 -13.56 18.09
N GLN A 37 -12.84 -13.94 19.35
CA GLN A 37 -11.59 -14.01 20.09
C GLN A 37 -10.73 -15.19 19.58
N ILE A 38 -9.43 -14.96 19.42
CA ILE A 38 -8.43 -15.94 18.98
C ILE A 38 -7.16 -15.80 19.82
N ASN A 39 -6.31 -16.84 19.91
CA ASN A 39 -5.04 -16.71 20.65
C ASN A 39 -3.98 -15.98 19.81
N SER A 40 -3.89 -16.33 18.52
CA SER A 40 -2.94 -15.73 17.61
C SER A 40 -3.53 -15.55 16.21
N TYR A 41 -3.25 -14.41 15.58
CA TYR A 41 -3.65 -14.13 14.20
C TYR A 41 -3.18 -15.22 13.23
N LYS A 42 -2.06 -15.88 13.54
CA LYS A 42 -1.48 -16.97 12.75
C LYS A 42 -2.42 -18.18 12.64
N GLU A 43 -3.28 -18.42 13.63
CA GLU A 43 -4.27 -19.52 13.61
C GLU A 43 -5.32 -19.35 12.51
N ILE A 44 -5.57 -18.11 12.11
CA ILE A 44 -6.50 -17.77 11.03
C ILE A 44 -5.73 -17.52 9.73
N PHE A 45 -4.68 -16.70 9.81
CA PHE A 45 -3.94 -16.21 8.65
C PHE A 45 -3.08 -17.28 7.98
N ASN A 46 -2.54 -18.24 8.73
CA ASN A 46 -1.63 -19.28 8.20
C ASN A 46 -2.30 -20.65 8.05
N ARG A 47 -3.63 -20.71 7.96
CA ARG A 47 -4.34 -21.98 7.76
C ARG A 47 -3.86 -22.67 6.47
N SER A 48 -3.85 -24.00 6.48
CA SER A 48 -3.56 -24.78 5.28
C SER A 48 -4.77 -24.79 4.34
N LYS A 49 -4.53 -25.00 3.04
CA LYS A 49 -5.57 -25.15 2.01
C LYS A 49 -6.58 -23.99 1.96
N GLN A 50 -6.11 -22.76 2.17
CA GLN A 50 -6.92 -21.55 2.01
C GLN A 50 -7.19 -21.27 0.54
N ASP A 51 -8.40 -20.80 0.24
CA ASP A 51 -8.71 -20.20 -1.06
C ASP A 51 -8.54 -18.69 -0.96
N TRP A 52 -7.43 -18.20 -1.49
CA TRP A 52 -7.09 -16.78 -1.44
C TRP A 52 -8.13 -15.92 -2.18
N ARG A 53 -8.69 -16.38 -3.32
CA ARG A 53 -9.64 -15.58 -4.10
C ARG A 53 -10.98 -15.44 -3.41
N GLU A 54 -11.49 -16.52 -2.85
CA GLU A 54 -12.72 -16.47 -2.07
C GLU A 54 -12.55 -15.61 -0.81
N GLN A 55 -11.38 -15.72 -0.15
CA GLN A 55 -11.05 -14.80 0.94
C GLN A 55 -10.97 -13.35 0.47
N LYS A 56 -10.51 -13.06 -0.74
CA LYS A 56 -10.48 -11.68 -1.24
C LYS A 56 -11.88 -11.13 -1.53
N ARG A 57 -12.78 -11.95 -2.09
CA ARG A 57 -14.20 -11.60 -2.33
C ARG A 57 -14.93 -11.33 -1.01
N SER A 58 -14.59 -12.07 0.04
CA SER A 58 -15.20 -11.95 1.37
C SER A 58 -14.10 -11.75 2.44
N GLN A 59 -13.34 -10.67 2.30
CA GLN A 59 -12.19 -10.36 3.17
C GLN A 59 -12.63 -10.19 4.63
N LYS A 60 -11.91 -10.83 5.56
CA LYS A 60 -12.06 -10.60 7.00
C LYS A 60 -10.94 -9.72 7.52
N LEU A 61 -11.18 -9.11 8.67
CA LEU A 61 -10.21 -8.32 9.40
C LEU A 61 -9.71 -9.13 10.59
N ILE A 62 -8.41 -9.02 10.89
CA ILE A 62 -7.79 -9.61 12.07
C ILE A 62 -7.09 -8.48 12.83
N LEU A 63 -7.39 -8.33 14.12
CA LEU A 63 -6.74 -7.40 15.03
C LEU A 63 -5.77 -8.17 15.91
N ALA A 64 -4.52 -7.71 15.97
CA ALA A 64 -3.44 -8.47 16.59
C ALA A 64 -2.33 -7.56 17.14
N ASN A 65 -1.39 -8.14 17.86
CA ASN A 65 -0.08 -7.53 18.12
C ASN A 65 1.01 -8.19 17.28
N ARG A 66 1.99 -7.37 16.88
CA ARG A 66 3.21 -7.85 16.23
C ARG A 66 4.24 -8.14 17.31
N GLU A 67 4.67 -9.39 17.46
CA GLU A 67 5.64 -9.75 18.50
C GLU A 67 7.09 -9.43 18.10
N HIS A 68 7.42 -9.58 16.81
CA HIS A 68 8.79 -9.52 16.31
C HIS A 68 8.86 -8.85 14.94
N SER A 69 10.08 -8.39 14.60
CA SER A 69 10.43 -7.87 13.27
C SER A 69 9.51 -6.71 12.83
N PHE A 70 9.76 -5.55 13.41
CA PHE A 70 8.99 -4.32 13.19
C PHE A 70 9.53 -3.46 12.04
N LEU A 71 10.78 -3.67 11.65
CA LEU A 71 11.51 -2.87 10.68
C LEU A 71 12.39 -3.76 9.80
N TYR A 72 12.40 -3.50 8.51
CA TYR A 72 13.07 -4.32 7.51
C TYR A 72 13.85 -3.45 6.53
N PRO A 73 15.06 -3.84 6.11
CA PRO A 73 15.72 -3.19 4.98
C PRO A 73 14.90 -3.43 3.71
N CYS A 74 14.75 -2.40 2.88
CA CYS A 74 14.10 -2.56 1.59
C CYS A 74 14.94 -3.42 0.63
N SER A 75 14.27 -4.09 -0.31
CA SER A 75 14.94 -4.86 -1.35
C SER A 75 15.63 -3.96 -2.37
N ASP A 76 16.71 -4.42 -2.99
CA ASP A 76 17.45 -3.70 -4.03
C ASP A 76 16.62 -3.34 -5.28
N ILE A 77 15.45 -3.97 -5.46
CA ILE A 77 14.52 -3.67 -6.57
C ILE A 77 13.56 -2.52 -6.26
N ALA A 78 13.50 -2.06 -5.00
CA ALA A 78 12.67 -0.94 -4.60
C ALA A 78 13.44 0.37 -4.78
N PRO A 79 12.79 1.45 -5.25
CA PRO A 79 13.46 2.74 -5.42
C PRO A 79 13.83 3.33 -4.06
N ASP A 80 15.12 3.53 -3.82
CA ASP A 80 15.65 4.15 -2.59
C ASP A 80 15.58 5.68 -2.62
N PHE A 81 15.30 6.27 -3.78
CA PHE A 81 15.30 7.71 -4.01
C PHE A 81 16.58 8.41 -3.52
N GLN A 82 17.73 7.73 -3.66
CA GLN A 82 19.05 8.20 -3.21
C GLN A 82 19.19 8.34 -1.69
N HIS A 83 18.28 7.76 -0.90
CA HIS A 83 18.42 7.68 0.54
C HIS A 83 19.30 6.49 0.93
N LYS A 84 20.33 6.74 1.76
CA LYS A 84 21.28 5.70 2.21
C LYS A 84 20.65 4.61 3.07
N ASN A 85 19.72 5.00 3.94
CA ASN A 85 19.12 4.13 4.94
C ASN A 85 17.65 3.88 4.58
N PHE A 86 17.41 3.00 3.60
CA PHE A 86 16.08 2.71 3.10
C PHE A 86 15.45 1.46 3.74
N TYR A 87 14.37 1.67 4.47
CA TYR A 87 13.66 0.64 5.21
C TYR A 87 12.16 0.69 4.96
N TYR A 88 11.48 -0.40 5.32
CA TYR A 88 10.03 -0.45 5.40
C TYR A 88 9.56 -1.09 6.70
N THR A 89 8.31 -0.82 7.04
CA THR A 89 7.61 -1.43 8.18
C THR A 89 6.27 -2.00 7.73
N THR A 90 5.70 -2.90 8.54
CA THR A 90 4.47 -3.64 8.22
C THR A 90 3.43 -3.51 9.35
N PRO A 91 2.90 -2.31 9.64
CA PRO A 91 1.91 -2.09 10.69
C PRO A 91 0.54 -2.72 10.35
N ALA A 92 0.33 -3.06 9.08
CA ALA A 92 -0.74 -3.93 8.63
C ALA A 92 -0.27 -4.85 7.51
N ILE A 93 -0.97 -5.97 7.31
CA ILE A 93 -0.72 -6.97 6.28
C ILE A 93 -1.93 -7.04 5.35
N ASN A 94 -1.65 -7.23 4.05
CA ASN A 94 -2.63 -7.22 2.96
C ASN A 94 -3.34 -5.87 2.79
N CYS A 95 -4.04 -5.72 1.67
CA CYS A 95 -4.68 -4.48 1.27
C CYS A 95 -6.21 -4.63 1.13
N LEU A 96 -6.93 -3.52 1.19
CA LEU A 96 -8.36 -3.44 0.88
C LEU A 96 -8.65 -3.63 -0.62
N TYR A 97 -7.67 -3.33 -1.48
CA TYR A 97 -7.78 -3.33 -2.94
C TYR A 97 -7.36 -4.68 -3.55
N ASP A 98 -7.78 -4.96 -4.79
CA ASP A 98 -7.51 -6.24 -5.47
C ASP A 98 -6.72 -6.06 -6.78
N CYS A 99 -5.73 -5.16 -6.78
CA CYS A 99 -4.94 -4.86 -8.00
C CYS A 99 -4.26 -6.11 -8.56
N SER A 100 -4.57 -6.49 -9.79
CA SER A 100 -4.17 -7.76 -10.43
C SER A 100 -2.65 -7.98 -10.48
N TYR A 101 -1.88 -6.91 -10.54
CA TYR A 101 -0.41 -6.94 -10.62
C TYR A 101 0.28 -6.86 -9.23
N CYS A 102 -0.47 -6.84 -8.14
CA CYS A 102 0.07 -6.62 -6.80
C CYS A 102 0.87 -7.84 -6.29
N TYR A 103 2.16 -7.64 -6.02
CA TYR A 103 3.05 -8.70 -5.56
C TYR A 103 2.64 -9.31 -4.21
N LEU A 104 1.91 -8.56 -3.36
CA LEU A 104 1.44 -9.01 -2.05
C LEU A 104 0.55 -10.25 -2.13
N GLN A 105 -0.16 -10.42 -3.26
CA GLN A 105 -1.01 -11.58 -3.48
C GLN A 105 -0.21 -12.89 -3.59
N GLY A 106 1.09 -12.81 -3.90
CA GLY A 106 1.99 -13.95 -3.95
C GLY A 106 2.79 -14.18 -2.67
N LEU A 107 2.65 -13.30 -1.68
CA LEU A 107 3.45 -13.28 -0.45
C LEU A 107 2.82 -14.10 0.68
N TYR A 108 1.49 -14.09 0.80
CA TYR A 108 0.76 -14.75 1.87
C TYR A 108 -0.25 -15.76 1.35
N SER A 109 -0.50 -16.82 2.11
CA SER A 109 -1.53 -17.82 1.80
C SER A 109 -2.95 -17.36 2.11
N SER A 110 -3.10 -16.27 2.88
CA SER A 110 -4.37 -15.64 3.20
C SER A 110 -4.52 -14.27 2.54
N ALA A 111 -5.75 -13.92 2.15
CA ALA A 111 -6.12 -12.60 1.67
C ALA A 111 -6.70 -11.70 2.78
N TYR A 112 -6.87 -12.20 4.01
CA TYR A 112 -7.40 -11.42 5.13
C TYR A 112 -6.48 -10.27 5.50
N ALA A 113 -7.06 -9.16 5.93
CA ALA A 113 -6.29 -8.02 6.40
C ALA A 113 -5.91 -8.24 7.87
N VAL A 114 -4.66 -7.99 8.23
CA VAL A 114 -4.20 -7.98 9.62
C VAL A 114 -3.82 -6.57 10.00
N CYS A 115 -4.40 -6.03 11.06
CA CYS A 115 -4.08 -4.73 11.62
C CYS A 115 -3.38 -4.93 12.97
N PHE A 116 -2.11 -4.52 13.06
CA PHE A 116 -1.38 -4.56 14.32
C PHE A 116 -1.67 -3.31 15.14
N LEU A 117 -1.97 -3.49 16.44
CA LEU A 117 -2.41 -2.42 17.35
C LEU A 117 -1.31 -1.92 18.30
N ASN A 118 -0.23 -2.67 18.46
CA ASN A 118 0.93 -2.28 19.28
C ASN A 118 1.87 -1.29 18.57
N HIS A 119 1.33 -0.13 18.16
CA HIS A 119 2.09 0.90 17.41
C HIS A 119 3.36 1.38 18.14
N GLN A 120 3.35 1.40 19.47
CA GLN A 120 4.51 1.81 20.26
C GLN A 120 5.72 0.91 20.04
N ASP A 121 5.53 -0.39 19.86
CA ASP A 121 6.64 -1.31 19.62
C ASP A 121 7.30 -1.04 18.26
N PHE A 122 6.50 -0.69 17.25
CA PHE A 122 7.00 -0.24 15.96
C PHE A 122 7.82 1.05 16.09
N PHE A 123 7.30 2.04 16.82
CA PHE A 123 7.97 3.32 17.05
C PHE A 123 9.29 3.15 17.80
N ILE A 124 9.33 2.33 18.84
CA ILE A 124 10.55 2.01 19.59
C ILE A 124 11.60 1.38 18.67
N SER A 125 11.20 0.41 17.84
CA SER A 125 12.12 -0.24 16.89
C SER A 125 12.66 0.75 15.86
N VAL A 126 11.80 1.61 15.29
CA VAL A 126 12.21 2.62 14.32
C VAL A 126 13.14 3.65 14.95
N LYS A 127 12.81 4.12 16.17
CA LYS A 127 13.62 5.10 16.90
C LYS A 127 15.02 4.57 17.18
N LYS A 128 15.14 3.33 17.66
CA LYS A 128 16.43 2.66 17.90
C LYS A 128 17.29 2.62 16.64
N THR A 129 16.71 2.25 15.49
CA THR A 129 17.45 2.22 14.22
C THR A 129 17.80 3.61 13.72
N LEU A 130 16.88 4.57 13.84
CA LEU A 130 17.12 5.97 13.49
C LEU A 130 18.30 6.55 14.29
N ASP A 131 18.33 6.35 15.60
CA ASP A 131 19.39 6.85 16.49
C ASP A 131 20.75 6.21 16.15
N SER A 132 20.76 4.96 15.70
CA SER A 132 21.98 4.27 15.27
C SER A 132 22.49 4.73 13.90
N LEU A 133 21.61 5.12 12.98
CA LEU A 133 21.96 5.43 11.58
C LEU A 133 22.02 6.93 11.28
N GLY A 134 21.48 7.78 12.18
CA GLY A 134 21.43 9.24 12.06
C GLY A 134 20.39 9.79 11.06
N SER A 135 19.89 8.95 10.15
CA SER A 135 18.77 9.27 9.26
C SER A 135 18.10 7.99 8.77
N LEU A 136 16.80 8.06 8.46
CA LEU A 136 16.05 6.92 7.97
C LEU A 136 15.02 7.37 6.93
N TYR A 137 14.97 6.68 5.80
CA TYR A 137 13.87 6.77 4.84
C TYR A 137 12.99 5.54 4.99
N LEU A 138 11.74 5.74 5.41
CA LEU A 138 10.85 4.68 5.84
C LEU A 138 9.55 4.64 5.01
N CYS A 139 9.37 3.59 4.23
CA CYS A 139 8.08 3.28 3.62
C CYS A 139 7.17 2.60 4.66
N ILE A 140 6.13 3.29 5.11
CA ILE A 140 5.18 2.71 6.08
C ILE A 140 4.05 1.91 5.41
N SER A 141 3.79 2.20 4.11
CA SER A 141 2.76 1.56 3.29
C SER A 141 3.38 0.64 2.23
N TYR A 142 4.42 -0.13 2.60
CA TYR A 142 5.09 -1.04 1.67
C TYR A 142 4.21 -2.27 1.38
N ASP A 143 3.72 -2.95 2.42
CA ASP A 143 2.91 -4.17 2.29
C ASP A 143 1.39 -3.97 2.46
N THR A 144 0.93 -2.73 2.28
CA THR A 144 -0.48 -2.36 2.40
C THR A 144 -0.72 -0.92 1.90
N ASP A 145 -1.96 -0.45 1.92
CA ASP A 145 -2.31 0.96 1.67
C ASP A 145 -2.90 1.57 2.96
N LEU A 146 -2.07 2.23 3.77
CA LEU A 146 -2.51 2.70 5.09
C LEU A 146 -3.57 3.80 5.02
N LEU A 147 -3.53 4.66 4.01
CA LEU A 147 -4.56 5.71 3.87
C LEU A 147 -5.93 5.11 3.50
N ALA A 148 -5.95 3.93 2.86
CA ALA A 148 -7.18 3.17 2.69
C ALA A 148 -7.70 2.57 4.01
N PHE A 149 -6.79 2.22 4.93
CA PHE A 149 -7.13 1.70 6.27
C PHE A 149 -7.43 2.79 7.31
N GLU A 150 -7.18 4.07 7.02
CA GLU A 150 -7.19 5.15 8.01
C GLU A 150 -8.47 5.25 8.85
N THR A 151 -9.63 4.96 8.24
CA THR A 151 -10.92 4.97 8.96
C THR A 151 -11.13 3.74 9.86
N ILE A 152 -10.37 2.66 9.62
CA ILE A 152 -10.38 1.44 10.43
C ILE A 152 -9.43 1.64 11.60
N ILE A 153 -8.14 1.85 11.32
CA ILE A 153 -7.10 2.18 12.30
C ILE A 153 -6.38 3.45 11.79
N PRO A 154 -6.19 4.49 12.61
CA PRO A 154 -5.65 5.79 12.18
C PRO A 154 -4.12 5.76 11.98
N TYR A 155 -3.64 4.83 11.16
CA TYR A 155 -2.22 4.58 10.95
C TYR A 155 -1.48 5.82 10.44
N CYS A 156 -1.96 6.45 9.37
CA CYS A 156 -1.30 7.60 8.77
C CYS A 156 -1.15 8.72 9.79
N ARG A 157 -2.21 9.03 10.56
CA ARG A 157 -2.12 10.00 11.64
C ARG A 157 -1.03 9.65 12.65
N LEU A 158 -1.07 8.43 13.21
CA LEU A 158 -0.10 8.00 14.22
C LEU A 158 1.35 8.10 13.72
N TRP A 159 1.61 7.67 12.48
CA TRP A 159 2.94 7.71 11.88
C TRP A 159 3.38 9.12 11.51
N ILE A 160 2.49 9.98 11.00
CA ILE A 160 2.78 11.39 10.71
C ILE A 160 3.18 12.12 12.00
N GLU A 161 2.45 11.89 13.10
CA GLU A 161 2.79 12.52 14.38
C GLU A 161 4.12 12.02 14.95
N PHE A 162 4.41 10.73 14.80
CA PHE A 162 5.71 10.17 15.15
C PHE A 162 6.85 10.77 14.31
N ALA A 163 6.66 10.90 12.99
CA ALA A 163 7.63 11.51 12.10
C ALA A 163 7.87 12.99 12.46
N ARG A 164 6.82 13.76 12.75
CA ARG A 164 6.94 15.17 13.16
C ARG A 164 7.86 15.38 14.37
N GLN A 165 7.88 14.42 15.29
CA GLN A 165 8.74 14.46 16.48
C GLN A 165 10.19 14.01 16.20
N ASN A 166 10.46 13.48 15.00
CA ASN A 166 11.75 12.91 14.61
C ASN A 166 12.20 13.45 13.24
N PRO A 167 12.77 14.67 13.15
CA PRO A 167 13.10 15.31 11.87
C PRO A 167 14.08 14.53 10.96
N GLN A 168 14.87 13.62 11.53
CA GLN A 168 15.80 12.75 10.80
C GLN A 168 15.11 11.53 10.15
N LEU A 169 13.85 11.26 10.50
CA LEU A 169 13.02 10.23 9.91
C LEU A 169 12.18 10.84 8.80
N THR A 170 12.43 10.42 7.56
CA THR A 170 11.52 10.70 6.44
C THR A 170 10.59 9.52 6.26
N ILE A 171 9.27 9.74 6.27
CA ILE A 171 8.29 8.68 5.96
C ILE A 171 7.66 8.88 4.59
N GLU A 172 7.44 7.78 3.87
CA GLU A 172 6.62 7.75 2.65
C GLU A 172 5.30 7.02 2.93
N VAL A 173 4.18 7.70 2.67
CA VAL A 173 2.83 7.13 2.66
C VAL A 173 2.40 6.92 1.22
N ARG A 174 2.63 5.71 0.69
CA ARG A 174 2.20 5.33 -0.66
C ARG A 174 0.76 4.87 -0.69
N THR A 175 -0.05 5.41 -1.61
CA THR A 175 -1.49 5.13 -1.64
C THR A 175 -2.12 5.23 -3.03
N LYS A 176 -3.21 4.48 -3.25
CA LYS A 176 -4.22 4.67 -4.31
C LYS A 176 -5.53 5.24 -3.77
N SER A 177 -5.59 5.57 -2.48
CA SER A 177 -6.79 6.05 -1.81
C SER A 177 -7.19 7.46 -2.22
N GLY A 178 -8.50 7.70 -2.32
CA GLY A 178 -9.09 9.04 -2.42
C GLY A 178 -9.41 9.65 -1.05
N ASN A 179 -9.14 8.95 0.05
CA ASN A 179 -9.57 9.31 1.41
C ASN A 179 -8.63 10.29 2.12
N PHE A 180 -8.10 11.29 1.40
CA PHE A 180 -7.27 12.33 2.03
C PHE A 180 -8.01 13.08 3.14
N SER A 181 -9.35 13.17 3.06
CA SER A 181 -10.19 13.80 4.09
C SER A 181 -10.01 13.22 5.49
N ALA A 182 -9.54 11.97 5.63
CA ALA A 182 -9.30 11.37 6.95
C ALA A 182 -8.07 11.95 7.68
N ILE A 183 -7.17 12.61 6.94
CA ILE A 183 -5.95 13.23 7.48
C ILE A 183 -5.82 14.72 7.10
N GLN A 184 -6.86 15.31 6.50
CA GLN A 184 -6.79 16.69 5.97
C GLN A 184 -6.62 17.76 7.06
N ASP A 185 -6.96 17.44 8.30
CA ASP A 185 -6.80 18.30 9.47
C ASP A 185 -5.37 18.29 10.03
N LEU A 186 -4.52 17.37 9.58
CA LEU A 186 -3.12 17.30 9.99
C LEU A 186 -2.30 18.42 9.35
N VAL A 187 -1.35 18.94 10.13
CA VAL A 187 -0.42 19.96 9.67
C VAL A 187 0.68 19.32 8.81
N PRO A 188 0.96 19.83 7.59
CA PRO A 188 2.05 19.35 6.76
C PRO A 188 3.39 19.30 7.49
N CYS A 189 4.12 18.20 7.29
CA CYS A 189 5.43 17.97 7.89
C CYS A 189 6.50 17.85 6.80
N PRO A 190 7.63 18.56 6.88
CA PRO A 190 8.68 18.53 5.85
C PRO A 190 9.26 17.13 5.58
N ASN A 191 9.25 16.26 6.59
CA ASN A 191 9.77 14.89 6.54
C ASN A 191 8.68 13.83 6.30
N VAL A 192 7.53 14.23 5.75
CA VAL A 192 6.46 13.32 5.32
C VAL A 192 6.23 13.52 3.84
N ILE A 193 6.27 12.43 3.08
CA ILE A 193 5.93 12.40 1.65
C ILE A 193 4.64 11.62 1.48
N LEU A 194 3.60 12.28 0.95
CA LEU A 194 2.37 11.62 0.54
C LEU A 194 2.49 11.24 -0.94
N ALA A 195 2.58 9.93 -1.24
CA ALA A 195 2.87 9.43 -2.57
C ALA A 195 1.63 8.76 -3.20
N TRP A 196 1.02 9.40 -4.21
CA TRP A 196 -0.16 8.84 -4.89
C TRP A 196 0.21 8.03 -6.12
N THR A 197 -0.25 6.78 -6.18
CA THR A 197 -0.19 5.99 -7.41
C THR A 197 -1.35 6.33 -8.34
N LEU A 198 -1.01 6.85 -9.52
CA LEU A 198 -1.94 7.11 -10.61
C LEU A 198 -1.71 6.11 -11.75
N SER A 199 -2.77 5.79 -12.47
CA SER A 199 -2.71 4.87 -13.62
C SER A 199 -3.71 5.29 -14.68
N PRO A 200 -3.39 5.07 -15.97
CA PRO A 200 -4.33 5.35 -17.06
C PRO A 200 -5.70 4.69 -16.81
N PRO A 201 -6.83 5.33 -17.18
CA PRO A 201 -8.17 4.78 -16.95
C PRO A 201 -8.35 3.35 -17.52
N SER A 202 -7.72 3.05 -18.66
CA SER A 202 -7.73 1.71 -19.27
C SER A 202 -7.09 0.65 -18.37
N ILE A 203 -5.95 0.98 -17.74
CA ILE A 203 -5.25 0.09 -16.80
C ILE A 203 -6.04 -0.03 -15.50
N GLN A 204 -6.50 1.09 -14.94
CA GLN A 204 -7.30 1.08 -13.71
C GLN A 204 -8.51 0.15 -13.84
N LYS A 205 -9.29 0.33 -14.91
CA LYS A 205 -10.54 -0.41 -15.13
C LYS A 205 -10.31 -1.92 -15.19
N CYS A 206 -9.21 -2.36 -15.79
CA CYS A 206 -8.92 -3.78 -15.99
C CYS A 206 -8.16 -4.42 -14.83
N TYR A 207 -7.29 -3.66 -14.16
CA TYR A 207 -6.26 -4.23 -13.29
C TYR A 207 -6.23 -3.67 -11.87
N GLU A 208 -7.09 -2.70 -11.53
CA GLU A 208 -7.14 -2.09 -10.19
C GLU A 208 -8.52 -2.18 -9.54
N PRO A 209 -9.17 -3.36 -9.50
CA PRO A 209 -10.48 -3.48 -8.89
C PRO A 209 -10.45 -3.07 -7.40
N LEU A 210 -11.58 -2.54 -6.95
CA LEU A 210 -11.82 -2.02 -5.59
C LEU A 210 -11.02 -0.77 -5.22
N THR A 211 -10.20 -0.23 -6.12
CA THR A 211 -9.54 1.07 -5.90
C THR A 211 -10.48 2.24 -6.23
N PRO A 212 -10.28 3.42 -5.61
CA PRO A 212 -10.97 4.65 -6.02
C PRO A 212 -10.63 5.04 -7.46
N SER A 213 -11.58 5.69 -8.14
CA SER A 213 -11.42 6.20 -9.50
C SER A 213 -10.24 7.17 -9.63
N LEU A 214 -9.68 7.30 -10.83
CA LEU A 214 -8.63 8.28 -11.12
C LEU A 214 -9.02 9.69 -10.65
N ALA A 215 -10.24 10.13 -10.96
CA ALA A 215 -10.76 11.44 -10.56
C ALA A 215 -10.76 11.63 -9.02
N ALA A 216 -11.10 10.58 -8.26
CA ALA A 216 -11.05 10.63 -6.80
C ALA A 216 -9.61 10.77 -6.28
N ARG A 217 -8.64 10.11 -6.92
CA ARG A 217 -7.21 10.21 -6.57
C ARG A 217 -6.64 11.59 -6.91
N ILE A 218 -6.94 12.12 -8.10
CA ILE A 218 -6.54 13.48 -8.50
C ILE A 218 -7.12 14.53 -7.54
N LYS A 219 -8.40 14.38 -7.16
CA LYS A 219 -9.01 15.25 -6.15
C LYS A 219 -8.29 15.19 -4.80
N ALA A 220 -7.85 14.00 -4.37
CA ALA A 220 -7.08 13.85 -3.14
C ALA A 220 -5.70 14.51 -3.25
N VAL A 221 -5.00 14.33 -4.38
CA VAL A 221 -3.71 14.98 -4.68
C VAL A 221 -3.84 16.50 -4.61
N ASN A 222 -4.79 17.10 -5.33
CA ASN A 222 -4.96 18.55 -5.36
C ASN A 222 -5.26 19.11 -3.96
N LYS A 223 -6.13 18.44 -3.19
CA LYS A 223 -6.37 18.83 -1.79
C LYS A 223 -5.12 18.76 -0.92
N ALA A 224 -4.29 17.73 -1.07
CA ALA A 224 -3.05 17.60 -0.32
C ALA A 224 -2.06 18.71 -0.69
N LEU A 225 -1.93 19.02 -1.98
CA LEU A 225 -1.13 20.14 -2.47
C LEU A 225 -1.63 21.48 -1.96
N ASP A 226 -2.95 21.69 -1.90
CA ASP A 226 -3.57 22.95 -1.44
C ASP A 226 -3.34 23.19 0.05
N VAL A 227 -3.27 22.11 0.84
CA VAL A 227 -2.91 22.17 2.26
C VAL A 227 -1.39 22.36 2.46
N GLY A 228 -0.56 22.08 1.44
CA GLY A 228 0.90 22.27 1.48
C GLY A 228 1.70 21.01 1.81
N TRP A 229 1.14 19.82 1.59
CA TRP A 229 1.89 18.57 1.75
C TRP A 229 2.93 18.37 0.64
N ASN A 230 4.04 17.72 0.98
CA ASN A 230 4.94 17.16 -0.03
C ASN A 230 4.23 16.01 -0.73
N VAL A 231 3.88 16.22 -2.00
CA VAL A 231 3.17 15.21 -2.79
C VAL A 231 4.06 14.65 -3.89
N ARG A 232 4.22 13.33 -3.90
CA ARG A 232 4.85 12.55 -4.99
C ARG A 232 3.77 11.90 -5.84
N LEU A 233 3.92 11.93 -7.16
CA LEU A 233 3.13 11.06 -8.04
C LEU A 233 3.94 9.83 -8.42
N CYS A 234 3.35 8.66 -8.26
CA CYS A 234 3.92 7.37 -8.62
C CYS A 234 3.16 6.77 -9.80
N PHE A 235 3.87 6.45 -10.87
CA PHE A 235 3.41 5.61 -11.95
C PHE A 235 4.12 4.27 -11.79
N ASP A 236 3.63 3.46 -10.84
CA ASP A 236 4.27 2.21 -10.42
C ASP A 236 3.23 1.11 -10.15
N PRO A 237 3.14 0.07 -11.00
CA PRO A 237 3.94 -0.14 -12.20
C PRO A 237 3.38 0.59 -13.43
N MET A 238 4.29 1.05 -14.30
CA MET A 238 4.02 1.31 -15.70
C MET A 238 3.71 -0.02 -16.39
N ILE A 239 2.54 -0.11 -17.00
CA ILE A 239 2.01 -1.35 -17.59
C ILE A 239 1.95 -1.18 -19.10
N TRP A 240 2.58 -2.12 -19.80
CA TRP A 240 2.47 -2.25 -21.25
C TRP A 240 1.12 -2.85 -21.62
N THR A 241 0.47 -2.27 -22.63
CA THR A 241 -0.79 -2.79 -23.18
C THR A 241 -0.52 -3.42 -24.54
N PRO A 242 -0.61 -4.76 -24.69
CA PRO A 242 -0.21 -5.43 -25.95
C PRO A 242 -0.88 -4.88 -27.21
N ASN A 243 -2.14 -4.46 -27.11
CA ASN A 243 -2.93 -3.98 -28.25
C ASN A 243 -2.95 -2.45 -28.42
N LEU A 244 -2.57 -1.68 -27.39
CA LEU A 244 -2.66 -0.21 -27.39
C LEU A 244 -1.29 0.47 -27.21
N GLY A 245 -0.22 -0.32 -27.01
CA GLY A 245 1.14 0.17 -26.83
C GLY A 245 1.36 0.80 -25.46
N ASN A 246 1.95 1.98 -25.46
CA ASN A 246 2.29 2.74 -24.25
C ASN A 246 1.27 3.87 -24.02
N PRO A 247 0.41 3.77 -22.99
CA PRO A 247 -0.62 4.78 -22.72
C PRO A 247 -0.13 5.98 -21.90
N TYR A 248 1.12 5.98 -21.43
CA TYR A 248 1.61 6.99 -20.48
C TYR A 248 1.84 8.39 -21.07
N PRO A 249 2.30 8.61 -22.32
CA PRO A 249 2.51 9.97 -22.81
C PRO A 249 1.22 10.79 -22.95
N GLU A 250 0.13 10.21 -23.47
CA GLU A 250 -1.18 10.87 -23.48
C GLU A 250 -1.73 11.06 -22.08
N PHE A 251 -1.58 10.05 -21.22
CA PHE A 251 -2.02 10.10 -19.84
C PHE A 251 -1.32 11.21 -19.05
N LEU A 252 -0.01 11.38 -19.18
CA LEU A 252 0.73 12.44 -18.50
C LEU A 252 0.31 13.84 -18.95
N LYS A 253 0.04 14.02 -20.25
CA LYS A 253 -0.53 15.29 -20.75
C LYS A 253 -1.87 15.58 -20.07
N GLU A 254 -2.74 14.57 -19.94
CA GLU A 254 -4.01 14.71 -19.23
C GLU A 254 -3.81 15.08 -17.75
N ILE A 255 -2.92 14.37 -17.04
CA ILE A 255 -2.63 14.65 -15.62
C ILE A 255 -2.07 16.07 -15.45
N GLN A 256 -1.20 16.55 -16.33
CA GLN A 256 -0.64 17.89 -16.25
C GLN A 256 -1.69 19.00 -16.41
N THR A 257 -2.82 18.73 -17.08
CA THR A 257 -3.94 19.69 -17.13
C THR A 257 -4.74 19.77 -15.83
N GLN A 258 -4.61 18.77 -14.94
CA GLN A 258 -5.39 18.64 -13.71
C GLN A 258 -4.57 18.84 -12.44
N ILE A 259 -3.24 18.64 -12.52
CA ILE A 259 -2.30 18.77 -11.41
C ILE A 259 -1.11 19.61 -11.90
N GLU A 260 -0.82 20.69 -11.18
CA GLU A 260 0.32 21.55 -11.48
C GLU A 260 1.63 20.90 -11.03
N PHE A 261 2.40 20.37 -11.99
CA PHE A 261 3.61 19.60 -11.68
C PHE A 261 4.69 20.42 -10.95
N ALA A 262 4.72 21.74 -11.11
CA ALA A 262 5.65 22.61 -10.39
C ALA A 262 5.45 22.60 -8.86
N ARG A 263 4.28 22.16 -8.38
CA ARG A 263 3.96 22.04 -6.95
C ARG A 263 4.30 20.66 -6.36
N LEU A 264 4.63 19.69 -7.20
CA LEU A 264 4.94 18.33 -6.75
C LEU A 264 6.32 18.30 -6.09
N TYR A 265 6.47 17.43 -5.09
CA TYR A 265 7.76 17.09 -4.52
C TYR A 265 8.64 16.42 -5.58
N ASP A 266 8.09 15.43 -6.28
CA ASP A 266 8.69 14.78 -7.46
C ASP A 266 7.70 13.83 -8.17
N LEU A 267 8.21 13.18 -9.22
CA LEU A 267 7.54 12.14 -9.99
C LEU A 267 8.37 10.85 -9.93
N TYR A 268 7.71 9.71 -9.82
CA TYR A 268 8.35 8.40 -9.86
C TYR A 268 7.73 7.50 -10.92
N PHE A 269 8.59 6.88 -11.73
CA PHE A 269 8.21 5.97 -12.82
C PHE A 269 8.84 4.60 -12.60
N GLY A 270 8.06 3.65 -12.10
CA GLY A 270 8.48 2.28 -11.86
C GLY A 270 7.89 1.36 -12.91
N VAL A 271 8.68 0.46 -13.51
CA VAL A 271 8.13 -0.57 -14.41
C VAL A 271 7.70 -1.80 -13.62
N PHE A 272 6.85 -2.64 -14.22
CA PHE A 272 6.45 -3.91 -13.61
C PHE A 272 7.68 -4.74 -13.20
N ARG A 273 7.71 -5.14 -11.93
CA ARG A 273 8.75 -5.98 -11.34
C ARG A 273 8.14 -6.81 -10.21
N MET A 274 8.47 -8.09 -10.17
CA MET A 274 7.94 -9.01 -9.16
C MET A 274 8.92 -10.16 -8.94
N ASN A 275 9.00 -10.69 -7.72
CA ASN A 275 9.74 -11.93 -7.51
C ASN A 275 9.06 -13.11 -8.25
N GLU A 276 9.85 -14.02 -8.81
CA GLU A 276 9.32 -15.13 -9.61
C GLU A 276 8.44 -16.11 -8.82
N ASP A 277 8.74 -16.32 -7.53
CA ASP A 277 7.93 -17.19 -6.66
C ASP A 277 6.58 -16.53 -6.37
N GLN A 278 6.58 -15.22 -6.12
CA GLN A 278 5.36 -14.45 -5.95
C GLN A 278 4.49 -14.55 -7.21
N LEU A 279 5.05 -14.30 -8.40
CA LEU A 279 4.29 -14.41 -9.65
C LEU A 279 3.70 -15.82 -9.83
N ARG A 280 4.51 -16.86 -9.61
CA ARG A 280 4.05 -18.26 -9.67
C ARG A 280 2.91 -18.53 -8.70
N ASN A 281 2.98 -18.00 -7.49
CA ASN A 281 1.93 -18.16 -6.49
C ASN A 281 0.63 -17.46 -6.89
N ILE A 282 0.72 -16.24 -7.43
CA ILE A 282 -0.46 -15.50 -7.90
C ILE A 282 -1.11 -16.24 -9.08
N GLN A 283 -0.33 -16.71 -10.06
CA GLN A 283 -0.84 -17.44 -11.22
C GLN A 283 -1.57 -18.75 -10.85
N LYS A 284 -1.23 -19.39 -9.73
CA LYS A 284 -1.97 -20.57 -9.23
C LYS A 284 -3.34 -20.20 -8.67
N GLN A 285 -3.52 -18.96 -8.24
CA GLN A 285 -4.72 -18.47 -7.57
C GLN A 285 -5.58 -17.59 -8.49
N ARG A 286 -5.01 -17.00 -9.54
CA ARG A 286 -5.67 -16.04 -10.43
C ARG A 286 -5.64 -16.49 -11.88
N SER A 287 -6.81 -16.85 -12.40
CA SER A 287 -7.08 -17.04 -13.83
C SER A 287 -7.96 -15.92 -14.40
N ASP A 288 -8.30 -14.92 -13.61
CA ASP A 288 -9.23 -13.83 -13.93
C ASP A 288 -8.57 -12.61 -14.59
N THR A 289 -7.28 -12.68 -14.92
CA THR A 289 -6.50 -11.55 -15.44
C THR A 289 -5.38 -12.01 -16.36
N ASP A 290 -5.13 -11.24 -17.42
CA ASP A 290 -4.10 -11.50 -18.43
C ASP A 290 -2.74 -10.86 -18.09
N ILE A 291 -2.71 -9.84 -17.23
CA ILE A 291 -1.48 -9.09 -16.90
C ILE A 291 -0.37 -9.96 -16.31
N LEU A 292 -0.73 -11.10 -15.70
CA LEU A 292 0.20 -12.05 -15.11
C LEU A 292 0.84 -12.99 -16.14
N TYR A 293 0.36 -13.00 -17.39
CA TYR A 293 0.77 -13.94 -18.44
C TYR A 293 1.40 -13.22 -19.64
N GLN A 294 1.88 -11.99 -19.45
CA GLN A 294 2.64 -11.29 -20.48
C GLN A 294 4.01 -11.95 -20.72
N ALA A 295 4.65 -11.60 -21.84
CA ALA A 295 5.98 -12.11 -22.22
C ALA A 295 7.09 -11.50 -21.35
N PHE A 296 7.12 -11.89 -20.08
CA PHE A 296 8.11 -11.40 -19.13
C PHE A 296 9.47 -12.07 -19.30
N THR A 297 10.53 -11.30 -19.02
CA THR A 297 11.89 -11.80 -18.86
C THR A 297 12.21 -12.02 -17.39
N LYS A 298 13.11 -12.96 -17.10
CA LYS A 298 13.53 -13.31 -15.74
C LYS A 298 15.02 -13.08 -15.57
N GLU A 299 15.41 -12.33 -14.54
CA GLU A 299 16.81 -12.06 -14.19
C GLU A 299 16.91 -12.01 -12.66
N ASN A 300 17.82 -12.77 -12.06
CA ASN A 300 18.05 -12.81 -10.60
C ASN A 300 16.77 -13.00 -9.74
N LYS A 301 15.90 -13.95 -10.12
CA LYS A 301 14.58 -14.21 -9.49
C LYS A 301 13.57 -13.05 -9.59
N VAL A 302 13.86 -12.03 -10.40
CA VAL A 302 12.95 -10.91 -10.66
C VAL A 302 12.39 -11.06 -12.06
N VAL A 303 11.08 -10.91 -12.18
CA VAL A 303 10.30 -10.95 -13.40
C VAL A 303 9.91 -9.53 -13.78
N SER A 304 10.17 -9.13 -15.03
CA SER A 304 9.83 -7.81 -15.58
C SER A 304 9.54 -7.91 -17.07
N TYR A 305 9.10 -6.83 -17.72
CA TYR A 305 9.08 -6.78 -19.18
C TYR A 305 10.49 -6.86 -19.76
N SER A 306 10.58 -7.11 -21.08
CA SER A 306 11.86 -7.05 -21.79
C SER A 306 12.53 -5.68 -21.62
N LYS A 307 13.87 -5.65 -21.72
CA LYS A 307 14.64 -4.38 -21.66
C LYS A 307 14.14 -3.36 -22.67
N ALA A 308 13.78 -3.80 -23.88
CA ALA A 308 13.24 -2.94 -24.93
C ALA A 308 11.87 -2.34 -24.55
N THR A 309 10.95 -3.16 -24.03
CA THR A 309 9.63 -2.70 -23.56
C THR A 309 9.77 -1.72 -22.39
N ASN A 310 10.64 -2.02 -21.42
CA ASN A 310 10.91 -1.12 -20.30
C ASN A 310 11.51 0.22 -20.76
N GLN A 311 12.39 0.20 -21.77
CA GLN A 311 12.94 1.43 -22.36
C GLN A 311 11.85 2.24 -23.08
N GLN A 312 10.95 1.59 -23.81
CA GLN A 312 9.82 2.26 -24.48
C GLN A 312 8.84 2.90 -23.49
N LEU A 313 8.55 2.22 -22.38
CA LEU A 313 7.74 2.80 -21.30
C LEU A 313 8.41 4.06 -20.74
N ARG A 314 9.71 3.99 -20.42
CA ARG A 314 10.44 5.12 -19.82
C ARG A 314 10.77 6.27 -20.78
N ALA A 315 10.94 6.01 -22.07
CA ALA A 315 11.23 7.04 -23.05
C ALA A 315 10.05 8.02 -23.28
N SER A 316 8.88 7.71 -22.73
CA SER A 316 7.65 8.47 -22.92
C SER A 316 7.32 9.47 -21.82
N VAL A 317 8.14 9.55 -20.77
CA VAL A 317 7.84 10.27 -19.53
C VAL A 317 8.92 11.24 -19.11
#